data_AF-A0A521MK51-F1
#
_entry.id   AF-A0A521MK51-F1
#
_cell.length_a   1.000
_cell.length_b   1.000
_cell.length_c   1.000
_cell.angle_alpha   90.00
_cell.angle_beta   90.00
_cell.angle_gamma   90.00
#
_symmetry.space_group_name_H-M   'P 1'
#
loop_
_entity.id
_entity.type
_entity.pdbx_description
1 polymer ?
#
loop_
_entity_poly.entity_id
_entity_poly.type
_entity_poly.pdbx_seq_one_letter_code
_entity_poly.pdbx_strand_id
1 'polypeptide(L)'
;MILMSFNQLLPIIRMIKKNWTYILFVSAAVCWGVTYLARKPKSIGPDREVSVKTFQTADGWGYDICINNTVYIHQACIPARPGRKGFSTEEEARKIGTLAISKMRDNRLPVILLSDLDSCHIR
;
A
#
# COMPACT_ATOMS: atom_id res chain seq x y z
N MET A 1 51.65 -10.94 -14.37
CA MET A 1 50.23 -10.75 -14.00
C MET A 1 49.96 -11.66 -12.80
N ILE A 2 49.63 -11.05 -11.66
CA ILE A 2 50.06 -11.46 -10.31
C ILE A 2 49.41 -12.78 -9.86
N LEU A 3 50.22 -13.85 -9.74
CA LEU A 3 49.85 -15.05 -8.99
C LEU A 3 50.22 -14.79 -7.52
N MET A 4 49.27 -14.30 -6.71
CA MET A 4 49.52 -14.12 -5.26
C MET A 4 49.87 -15.49 -4.65
N SER A 5 51.02 -15.57 -3.97
CA SER A 5 51.52 -16.80 -3.36
C SER A 5 50.54 -17.33 -2.30
N PHE A 6 50.17 -18.61 -2.42
CA PHE A 6 49.18 -19.32 -1.61
C PHE A 6 49.40 -19.19 -0.09
N ASN A 7 50.65 -19.05 0.36
CA ASN A 7 51.00 -18.90 1.77
C ASN A 7 50.56 -17.57 2.39
N GLN A 8 50.28 -16.54 1.58
CA GLN A 8 49.81 -15.23 2.05
C GLN A 8 48.29 -15.23 2.36
N LEU A 9 47.56 -16.28 1.95
CA LEU A 9 46.10 -16.38 2.13
C LEU A 9 45.69 -17.15 3.41
N LEU A 10 46.62 -17.90 4.01
CA LEU A 10 46.38 -18.68 5.23
C LEU A 10 45.85 -17.86 6.44
N PRO A 11 46.41 -16.68 6.79
CA PRO A 11 45.89 -15.90 7.92
C PRO A 11 44.47 -15.36 7.66
N ILE A 12 44.17 -15.03 6.40
CA ILE A 12 42.84 -14.53 5.97
C ILE A 12 41.79 -15.64 6.13
N ILE A 13 42.09 -16.86 5.68
CA ILE A 13 41.19 -18.02 5.82
C ILE A 13 40.94 -18.36 7.30
N ARG A 14 41.97 -18.23 8.15
CA ARG A 14 41.87 -18.49 9.59
C ARG A 14 41.00 -17.46 10.31
N MET A 15 41.05 -16.18 9.92
CA MET A 15 40.16 -15.13 10.42
C MET A 15 38.70 -15.34 9.98
N ILE A 16 38.46 -15.74 8.73
CA ILE A 16 37.11 -15.99 8.21
C ILE A 16 36.41 -17.11 9.02
N LYS A 17 37.10 -18.20 9.33
CA LYS A 17 36.52 -19.30 10.14
C LYS A 17 36.20 -18.91 11.58
N LYS A 18 36.96 -17.97 12.17
CA LYS A 18 36.78 -17.54 13.57
C LYS A 18 35.55 -16.63 13.74
N ASN A 19 35.21 -15.85 12.72
CA ASN A 19 34.16 -14.83 12.78
C ASN A 19 33.03 -15.07 11.76
N TRP A 20 32.95 -16.26 11.14
CA TRP A 20 31.98 -16.58 10.08
C TRP A 20 30.53 -16.36 10.53
N THR A 21 30.18 -16.70 11.77
CA THR A 21 28.81 -16.50 12.29
C THR A 21 28.35 -15.04 12.18
N TYR A 22 29.24 -14.07 12.45
CA TYR A 22 28.93 -12.64 12.29
C TYR A 22 28.69 -12.26 10.83
N ILE A 23 29.42 -12.86 9.89
CA ILE A 23 29.22 -12.64 8.45
C ILE A 23 27.82 -13.14 8.03
N LEU A 24 27.38 -14.28 8.57
CA LEU A 24 26.03 -14.80 8.30
C LEU A 24 24.95 -13.86 8.86
N PHE A 25 25.09 -13.37 10.09
CA PHE A 25 24.13 -12.43 10.68
C PHE A 25 24.06 -11.10 9.94
N VAL A 26 25.21 -10.53 9.55
CA VAL A 26 25.25 -9.28 8.76
C VAL A 26 24.62 -9.52 7.38
N SER A 27 24.92 -10.64 6.71
CA SER A 27 24.29 -10.97 5.44
C SER A 27 22.78 -11.13 5.55
N ALA A 28 22.28 -11.77 6.63
CA ALA A 28 20.85 -11.96 6.86
C ALA A 28 20.15 -10.63 7.14
N ALA A 29 20.76 -9.74 7.94
CA ALA A 29 20.24 -8.40 8.22
C ALA A 29 20.20 -7.54 6.96
N VAL A 30 21.24 -7.60 6.12
CA VAL A 30 21.26 -6.91 4.82
C VAL A 30 20.20 -7.49 3.88
N CYS A 31 20.06 -8.81 3.81
CA CYS A 31 19.01 -9.45 2.99
C CYS A 31 17.61 -9.05 3.47
N TRP A 32 17.39 -9.00 4.79
CA TRP A 32 16.13 -8.56 5.37
C TRP A 32 15.85 -7.07 5.10
N GLY A 33 16.85 -6.20 5.25
CA GLY A 33 16.72 -4.77 4.93
C GLY A 33 16.47 -4.52 3.44
N VAL A 34 17.19 -5.21 2.56
CA VAL A 34 16.99 -5.12 1.11
C VAL A 34 15.60 -5.63 0.72
N THR A 35 15.13 -6.75 1.27
CA THR A 35 13.77 -7.24 1.02
C THR A 35 12.70 -6.31 1.59
N TYR A 36 12.94 -5.68 2.73
CA TYR A 36 12.04 -4.68 3.30
C TYR A 36 11.93 -3.43 2.40
N LEU A 37 13.05 -2.92 1.89
CA LEU A 37 13.07 -1.76 0.99
C LEU A 37 12.57 -2.11 -0.43
N ALA A 38 12.78 -3.33 -0.89
CA ALA A 38 12.31 -3.81 -2.19
C ALA A 38 10.84 -4.26 -2.19
N ARG A 39 10.18 -4.32 -1.02
CA ARG A 39 8.73 -4.53 -0.94
C ARG A 39 8.01 -3.32 -1.51
N LYS A 40 7.80 -3.36 -2.82
CA LYS A 40 6.83 -2.49 -3.49
C LYS A 40 5.44 -2.88 -2.99
N PRO A 41 4.60 -1.94 -2.55
CA PRO A 41 3.20 -2.22 -2.26
C PRO A 41 2.55 -2.90 -3.48
N LYS A 42 1.66 -3.87 -3.21
CA LYS A 42 0.96 -4.65 -4.22
C LYS A 42 0.04 -3.72 -5.02
N SER A 43 0.59 -3.14 -6.09
CA SER A 43 -0.16 -2.32 -7.02
C SER A 43 -1.29 -3.14 -7.63
N ILE A 44 -2.48 -2.54 -7.70
CA ILE A 44 -3.59 -3.06 -8.49
C ILE A 44 -3.05 -3.22 -9.93
N GLY A 45 -2.82 -4.46 -10.33
CA GLY A 45 -2.29 -4.78 -11.65
C GLY A 45 -3.27 -4.34 -12.75
N PRO A 46 -2.79 -4.21 -14.00
CA PRO A 46 -3.60 -3.77 -15.14
C PRO A 46 -4.81 -4.67 -15.44
N ASP A 47 -4.86 -5.87 -14.88
CA ASP A 47 -5.89 -6.88 -15.10
C ASP A 47 -7.05 -6.84 -14.08
N ARG A 48 -6.95 -5.97 -13.06
CA ARG A 48 -8.01 -5.85 -12.05
C ARG A 48 -8.90 -4.65 -12.36
N GLU A 49 -10.12 -4.93 -12.77
CA GLU A 49 -11.14 -3.90 -12.96
C GLU A 49 -11.57 -3.36 -11.59
N VAL A 50 -11.27 -2.08 -11.35
CA VAL A 50 -11.69 -1.37 -10.13
C VAL A 50 -12.72 -0.32 -10.51
N SER A 51 -13.92 -0.44 -9.96
CA SER A 51 -15.05 0.44 -10.27
C SER A 51 -15.73 0.95 -9.00
N VAL A 52 -16.39 2.10 -9.11
CA VAL A 52 -17.26 2.65 -8.07
C VAL A 52 -18.71 2.34 -8.44
N LYS A 53 -19.47 1.82 -7.49
CA LYS A 53 -20.93 1.71 -7.60
C LYS A 53 -21.57 2.54 -6.50
N THR A 54 -22.49 3.42 -6.85
CA THR A 54 -23.24 4.23 -5.90
C THR A 54 -24.57 3.59 -5.57
N PHE A 55 -25.03 3.78 -4.34
CA PHE A 55 -26.31 3.24 -3.87
C PHE A 55 -26.99 4.21 -2.92
N GLN A 56 -28.31 4.12 -2.84
CA GLN A 56 -29.12 4.96 -1.95
C GLN A 56 -29.32 4.26 -0.60
N THR A 57 -29.30 5.04 0.46
CA THR A 57 -29.54 4.62 1.85
C THR A 57 -30.69 5.41 2.46
N ALA A 58 -31.13 5.05 3.66
CA ALA A 58 -32.14 5.82 4.40
C ALA A 58 -31.67 7.25 4.72
N ASP A 59 -30.36 7.47 4.85
CA ASP A 59 -29.76 8.70 5.34
C ASP A 59 -28.98 9.48 4.25
N GLY A 60 -29.19 9.14 2.97
CA GLY A 60 -28.52 9.78 1.83
C GLY A 60 -27.91 8.76 0.86
N TRP A 61 -26.77 9.09 0.26
CA TRP A 61 -26.06 8.24 -0.69
C TRP A 61 -24.81 7.59 -0.09
N GLY A 62 -24.50 6.39 -0.54
CA GLY A 62 -23.27 5.66 -0.25
C GLY A 62 -22.58 5.19 -1.52
N TYR A 63 -21.38 4.62 -1.37
CA TYR A 63 -20.64 4.03 -2.47
C TYR A 63 -19.95 2.72 -2.07
N ASP A 64 -19.83 1.84 -3.05
CA ASP A 64 -19.03 0.63 -3.02
C ASP A 64 -17.86 0.78 -3.98
N ILE A 65 -16.69 0.29 -3.57
CA ILE A 65 -15.57 0.06 -4.47
C ILE A 65 -15.51 -1.43 -4.75
N CYS A 66 -15.68 -1.79 -6.01
CA CYS A 66 -15.65 -3.17 -6.46
C CYS A 66 -14.30 -3.48 -7.13
N ILE A 67 -13.72 -4.64 -6.82
CA ILE A 67 -12.57 -5.20 -7.54
C ILE A 67 -13.03 -6.51 -8.16
N ASN A 68 -12.96 -6.62 -9.49
CA ASN A 68 -13.44 -7.80 -10.23
C ASN A 68 -14.87 -8.17 -9.82
N ASN A 69 -15.78 -7.20 -9.86
CA ASN A 69 -17.20 -7.31 -9.46
C ASN A 69 -17.48 -7.68 -7.99
N THR A 70 -16.46 -7.83 -7.14
CA THR A 70 -16.62 -8.11 -5.71
C THR A 70 -16.49 -6.82 -4.91
N VAL A 71 -17.43 -6.54 -4.00
CA VAL A 71 -17.36 -5.37 -3.11
C VAL A 71 -16.15 -5.51 -2.19
N TYR A 72 -15.23 -4.54 -2.30
CA TYR A 72 -14.00 -4.49 -1.53
C TYR A 72 -14.06 -3.46 -0.40
N ILE A 73 -14.71 -2.32 -0.65
CA ILE A 73 -15.02 -1.30 0.35
C ILE A 73 -16.50 -0.97 0.23
N HIS A 74 -17.23 -1.02 1.33
CA HIS A 74 -18.62 -0.60 1.43
C HIS A 74 -18.70 0.63 2.33
N GLN A 75 -19.20 1.74 1.80
CA GLN A 75 -19.37 2.98 2.56
C GLN A 75 -20.75 3.57 2.39
N ALA A 76 -21.61 3.27 3.37
CA ALA A 76 -22.96 3.81 3.46
C ALA A 76 -23.01 5.27 3.98
N CYS A 77 -21.96 5.74 4.68
CA CYS A 77 -21.92 7.05 5.33
C CYS A 77 -20.69 7.86 4.90
N ILE A 78 -20.71 9.17 5.16
CA ILE A 78 -19.58 10.06 4.86
C ILE A 78 -18.38 9.69 5.77
N PRO A 79 -17.23 9.29 5.21
CA PRO A 79 -16.04 8.98 5.98
C PRO A 79 -15.50 10.22 6.70
N ALA A 80 -14.79 10.06 7.81
CA ALA A 80 -14.17 11.15 8.60
C ALA A 80 -15.13 12.22 9.16
N ARG A 81 -16.45 12.05 9.03
CA ARG A 81 -17.45 12.87 9.72
C ARG A 81 -18.22 12.06 10.74
N PRO A 82 -18.48 12.62 11.94
CA PRO A 82 -19.29 11.93 12.94
C PRO A 82 -20.75 11.85 12.51
N GLY A 83 -21.40 10.71 12.78
CA GLY A 83 -22.81 10.46 12.48
C GLY A 83 -23.02 9.35 11.46
N ARG A 84 -24.29 9.10 11.11
CA ARG A 84 -24.72 8.10 10.11
C ARG A 84 -25.19 8.72 8.80
N LYS A 85 -24.86 9.99 8.57
CA LYS A 85 -25.31 10.72 7.39
C LYS A 85 -24.59 10.21 6.14
N GLY A 86 -25.35 9.90 5.09
CA GLY A 86 -24.84 9.64 3.74
C GLY A 86 -24.49 10.93 3.00
N PHE A 87 -23.94 10.79 1.80
CA PHE A 87 -23.73 11.92 0.89
C PHE A 87 -25.06 12.53 0.45
N SER A 88 -25.06 13.83 0.14
CA SER A 88 -26.30 14.51 -0.24
C SER A 88 -26.75 14.10 -1.64
N THR A 89 -25.79 13.85 -2.54
CA THR A 89 -26.07 13.41 -3.91
C THR A 89 -25.26 12.18 -4.30
N GLU A 90 -25.70 11.51 -5.36
CA GLU A 90 -24.99 10.38 -5.94
C GLU A 90 -23.60 10.79 -6.45
N GLU A 91 -23.49 11.98 -7.04
CA GLU A 91 -22.25 12.52 -7.59
C GLU A 91 -21.20 12.75 -6.51
N GLU A 92 -21.60 13.22 -5.33
CA GLU A 92 -20.73 13.38 -4.17
C GLU A 92 -20.15 12.03 -3.73
N ALA A 93 -21.00 11.01 -3.58
CA ALA A 93 -20.59 9.65 -3.23
C ALA A 93 -19.64 9.07 -4.29
N ARG A 94 -19.97 9.25 -5.57
CA ARG A 94 -19.16 8.77 -6.70
C ARG A 94 -17.79 9.46 -6.74
N LYS A 95 -17.75 10.77 -6.50
CA LYS A 95 -16.51 11.57 -6.47
C LYS A 95 -15.56 11.08 -5.37
N ILE A 96 -16.07 10.86 -4.16
CA ILE A 96 -15.25 10.36 -3.06
C ILE A 96 -14.82 8.91 -3.26
N GLY A 97 -15.71 8.04 -3.76
CA GLY A 97 -15.34 6.68 -4.16
C GLY A 97 -14.23 6.67 -5.22
N THR A 98 -14.27 7.59 -6.18
CA THR A 98 -13.25 7.72 -7.23
C THR A 98 -11.91 8.21 -6.66
N LEU A 99 -11.94 9.14 -5.71
CA LEU A 99 -10.74 9.59 -4.99
C LEU A 99 -10.09 8.44 -4.21
N ALA A 100 -10.90 7.61 -3.54
CA ALA A 100 -10.40 6.41 -2.87
C ALA A 100 -9.72 5.45 -3.85
N ILE A 101 -10.31 5.20 -5.03
CA ILE A 101 -9.65 4.40 -6.09
C ILE A 101 -8.33 5.03 -6.53
N SER A 102 -8.28 6.35 -6.73
CA SER A 102 -7.04 7.06 -7.09
C SER A 102 -5.95 6.84 -6.03
N LYS A 103 -6.28 6.94 -4.74
CA LYS A 103 -5.33 6.65 -3.66
C LYS A 103 -4.84 5.20 -3.70
N MET A 104 -5.72 4.23 -3.96
CA MET A 104 -5.34 2.82 -4.09
C MET A 104 -4.39 2.58 -5.26
N ARG A 105 -4.64 3.23 -6.41
CA ARG A 105 -3.77 3.16 -7.60
C ARG A 105 -2.39 3.75 -7.33
N ASP A 106 -2.31 4.80 -6.53
CA ASP A 106 -1.06 5.41 -6.07
C ASP A 106 -0.35 4.60 -4.96
N ASN A 107 -0.81 3.39 -4.63
CA ASN A 107 -0.36 2.59 -3.50
C ASN A 107 -0.46 3.29 -2.13
N ARG A 108 -1.37 4.27 -2.01
CA ARG A 108 -1.71 4.92 -0.74
C ARG A 108 -2.92 4.23 -0.14
N LEU A 109 -3.09 4.38 1.18
CA LEU A 109 -4.28 3.87 1.85
C LEU A 109 -5.53 4.61 1.34
N PRO A 110 -6.65 3.91 1.06
CA PRO A 110 -7.92 4.50 0.62
C PRO A 110 -8.67 5.24 1.74
N VAL A 111 -7.95 5.79 2.71
CA VAL A 111 -8.54 6.56 3.80
C VAL A 111 -8.89 7.95 3.28
N ILE A 112 -10.15 8.33 3.45
CA ILE A 112 -10.65 9.66 3.14
C ILE A 112 -10.60 10.48 4.44
N LEU A 113 -9.88 11.59 4.39
CA LEU A 113 -9.68 12.53 5.49
C LEU A 113 -10.62 13.73 5.34
N LEU A 114 -10.77 14.52 6.40
CA LEU A 114 -11.57 15.75 6.36
C LEU A 114 -11.08 16.71 5.26
N SER A 115 -9.76 16.85 5.10
CA SER A 115 -9.14 17.66 4.05
C SER A 115 -9.50 17.22 2.63
N ASP A 116 -9.73 15.92 2.41
CA ASP A 116 -10.15 15.39 1.11
C ASP A 116 -11.60 15.78 0.80
N LEU A 117 -12.48 15.77 1.81
CA LEU A 117 -13.87 16.21 1.68
C LEU A 117 -13.94 17.70 1.37
N ASP A 118 -13.14 18.50 2.08
CA ASP A 118 -13.06 19.96 1.88
C ASP A 118 -12.56 20.29 0.46
N SER A 119 -11.51 19.59 0.00
CA SER A 119 -10.97 19.72 -1.35
C SER A 119 -11.98 19.31 -2.42
N CYS A 120 -12.88 18.37 -2.11
CA CYS A 120 -13.94 17.93 -2.99
C CYS A 120 -15.23 18.76 -2.88
N HIS A 121 -15.27 19.77 -2.00
CA HIS A 121 -16.44 20.59 -1.69
C HIS A 121 -17.66 19.78 -1.23
N ILE A 122 -17.44 18.67 -0.53
CA ILE A 122 -18.51 17.85 0.03
C ILE A 122 -19.02 18.48 1.31
N ARG A 123 -20.32 18.78 1.37
CA ARG A 123 -20.93 19.55 2.47
C ARG A 123 -21.53 18.73 3.58
#